data_AF-A0AAN9HLK1-F1
#
_entry.id   AF-A0AAN9HLK1-F1
#
_cell.length_a   1.000
_cell.length_b   1.000
_cell.length_c   1.000
_cell.angle_alpha   90.00
_cell.angle_beta   90.00
_cell.angle_gamma   90.00
#
_symmetry.space_group_name_H-M   'P 1'
#
loop_
_entity.id
_entity.type
_entity.pdbx_description
1 polymer ?
#
loop_
_entity_poly.entity_id
_entity_poly.type
_entity_poly.pdbx_seq_one_letter_code
_entity_poly.pdbx_strand_id
1 'polypeptide(L)'
;METTERAARKSFIVIINMIAWMILITATGLGTIHFHECPVQPKLPIYLTVIGATGVFSLLLMYLRNTLDECPLARFCAVFSLMLCVFMVCWFIAGTYWIYSIYPPNNDSSRTGNHCHRTLYLFAFWFNNICFLCVSILFAFCLYTILYNCTVVVCTDDRTAC
;
A
#
# COMPACT_ATOMS: atom_id res chain seq x y z
N MET A 1 -25.33 -14.78 14.06
CA MET A 1 -24.43 -13.61 14.20
C MET A 1 -23.03 -13.92 13.66
N GLU A 2 -22.41 -15.05 14.01
CA GLU A 2 -21.05 -15.38 13.52
C GLU A 2 -20.94 -15.59 11.98
N THR A 3 -21.98 -16.13 11.35
CA THR A 3 -22.03 -16.35 9.89
C THR A 3 -22.20 -15.04 9.12
N THR A 4 -22.98 -14.09 9.64
CA THR A 4 -23.19 -12.76 9.06
C THR A 4 -21.92 -11.91 9.15
N GLU A 5 -21.16 -12.00 10.23
CA GLU A 5 -19.88 -11.29 10.39
C GLU A 5 -18.79 -11.84 9.47
N ARG A 6 -18.70 -13.17 9.31
CA ARG A 6 -17.76 -13.80 8.36
C ARG A 6 -18.07 -13.41 6.92
N ALA A 7 -19.36 -13.32 6.55
CA ALA A 7 -19.77 -12.86 5.22
C ALA A 7 -19.43 -11.38 5.01
N ALA A 8 -19.75 -10.51 5.97
CA ALA A 8 -19.42 -9.08 5.90
C ALA A 8 -17.90 -8.85 5.79
N ARG A 9 -17.08 -9.58 6.57
CA ARG A 9 -15.61 -9.49 6.51
C ARG A 9 -15.06 -9.90 5.15
N LYS A 10 -15.55 -11.00 4.58
CA LYS A 10 -15.13 -11.45 3.25
C LYS A 10 -15.50 -10.44 2.17
N SER A 11 -16.74 -9.93 2.18
CA SER A 11 -17.19 -8.90 1.23
C SER A 11 -16.35 -7.62 1.34
N PHE A 12 -16.04 -7.17 2.55
CA PHE A 12 -15.21 -5.98 2.77
C PHE A 12 -13.79 -6.15 2.22
N ILE A 13 -13.16 -7.32 2.45
CA ILE A 13 -11.83 -7.64 1.90
C ILE A 13 -11.86 -7.63 0.37
N VAL A 14 -12.90 -8.20 -0.25
CA VAL A 14 -13.05 -8.22 -1.72
C VAL A 14 -13.19 -6.81 -2.28
N ILE A 15 -14.00 -5.95 -1.64
CA ILE A 15 -14.19 -4.56 -2.07
C ILE A 15 -12.89 -3.77 -1.98
N ILE A 16 -12.16 -3.87 -0.84
CA ILE A 16 -10.85 -3.22 -0.68
C ILE A 16 -9.87 -3.69 -1.75
N ASN A 17 -9.83 -5.00 -2.00
CA ASN A 17 -8.95 -5.57 -2.99
C ASN A 17 -9.28 -5.01 -4.39
N MET A 18 -10.55 -4.97 -4.80
CA MET A 18 -10.97 -4.39 -6.08
C MET A 18 -10.57 -2.91 -6.21
N ILE A 19 -10.75 -2.11 -5.15
CA ILE A 19 -10.34 -0.70 -5.15
C ILE A 19 -8.81 -0.59 -5.30
N ALA A 20 -8.05 -1.40 -4.57
CA ALA A 20 -6.59 -1.43 -4.68
C ALA A 20 -6.13 -1.77 -6.11
N TRP A 21 -6.76 -2.73 -6.78
CA TRP A 21 -6.48 -3.07 -8.17
C TRP A 21 -6.71 -1.89 -9.12
N MET A 22 -7.82 -1.17 -8.97
CA MET A 22 -8.11 0.03 -9.78
C MET A 22 -7.05 1.12 -9.58
N ILE A 23 -6.58 1.31 -8.34
CA ILE A 23 -5.53 2.27 -8.00
C ILE A 23 -4.17 1.85 -8.61
N LEU A 24 -3.84 0.56 -8.56
CA LEU A 24 -2.60 0.05 -9.16
C LEU A 24 -2.60 0.17 -10.69
N ILE A 25 -3.74 -0.08 -11.34
CA ILE A 25 -3.90 0.07 -12.78
C ILE A 25 -3.77 1.53 -13.20
N THR A 26 -4.45 2.44 -12.49
CA THR A 26 -4.33 3.89 -12.75
C THR A 26 -2.92 4.40 -12.49
N ALA A 27 -2.24 3.93 -11.43
CA ALA A 27 -0.85 4.27 -11.16
C ALA A 27 0.10 3.81 -12.28
N THR A 28 -0.09 2.59 -12.79
CA THR A 28 0.72 2.04 -13.90
C THR A 28 0.42 2.75 -15.22
N GLY A 29 -0.85 3.06 -15.50
CA GLY A 29 -1.27 3.81 -16.68
C GLY A 29 -0.71 5.23 -16.69
N LEU A 30 -0.84 5.96 -15.58
CA LEU A 30 -0.26 7.30 -15.45
C LEU A 30 1.28 7.27 -15.55
N GLY A 31 1.94 6.24 -15.03
CA GLY A 31 3.39 6.08 -15.13
C GLY A 31 3.88 5.80 -16.56
N THR A 32 3.13 5.03 -17.35
CA THR A 32 3.52 4.62 -18.71
C THR A 32 3.14 5.64 -19.79
N ILE A 33 1.94 6.22 -19.69
CA ILE A 33 1.39 7.13 -20.72
C ILE A 33 2.04 8.52 -20.62
N HIS A 34 2.39 8.97 -19.42
CA HIS A 34 2.96 10.31 -19.22
C HIS A 34 4.49 10.33 -19.15
N PHE A 35 5.16 9.20 -19.45
CA PHE A 35 6.62 9.11 -19.45
C PHE A 35 7.27 10.02 -20.51
N HIS A 36 6.58 10.26 -21.63
CA HIS A 36 7.15 10.96 -22.78
C HIS A 36 6.73 12.44 -22.93
N GLU A 37 5.62 12.85 -22.32
CA GLU A 37 5.07 14.21 -22.50
C GLU A 37 5.36 15.14 -21.31
N CYS A 38 5.97 14.65 -20.24
CA CYS A 38 6.14 15.39 -18.98
C CYS A 38 7.59 15.36 -18.46
N PRO A 39 8.49 16.20 -19.01
CA PRO A 39 9.93 16.19 -18.70
C PRO A 39 10.29 16.83 -17.34
N VAL A 40 9.29 17.33 -16.60
CA VAL A 40 9.54 18.15 -15.40
C VAL A 40 10.17 17.31 -14.28
N GLN A 41 9.75 16.05 -14.07
CA GLN A 41 10.29 15.18 -13.02
C GLN A 41 10.22 13.68 -13.36
N PRO A 42 11.30 13.07 -13.89
CA PRO A 42 11.31 11.68 -14.33
C PRO A 42 11.27 10.65 -13.19
N LYS A 43 11.58 11.05 -11.95
CA LYS A 43 11.63 10.14 -10.80
C LYS A 43 10.24 9.74 -10.29
N LEU A 44 9.24 10.61 -10.46
CA LEU A 44 7.89 10.38 -9.94
C LEU A 44 7.11 9.32 -10.77
N PRO A 45 7.11 9.33 -12.11
CA PRO A 45 6.53 8.23 -12.89
C PRO A 45 7.17 6.87 -12.61
N ILE A 46 8.52 6.83 -12.44
CA ILE A 46 9.25 5.61 -12.09
C ILE A 46 8.78 5.05 -10.74
N TYR A 47 8.54 5.93 -9.76
CA TYR A 47 7.98 5.55 -8.47
C TYR A 47 6.63 4.82 -8.60
N LEU A 48 5.69 5.40 -9.35
CA LEU A 48 4.37 4.80 -9.58
C LEU A 48 4.45 3.48 -10.35
N THR A 49 5.29 3.41 -11.39
CA THR A 49 5.46 2.18 -12.19
C THR A 49 6.04 1.04 -11.37
N VAL A 50 7.05 1.31 -10.54
CA VAL A 50 7.67 0.29 -9.70
C VAL A 50 6.68 -0.23 -8.65
N ILE A 51 5.87 0.63 -8.03
CA ILE A 51 4.80 0.20 -7.10
C ILE A 51 3.78 -0.68 -7.81
N GLY A 52 3.31 -0.26 -9.01
CA GLY A 52 2.35 -1.05 -9.78
C GLY A 52 2.89 -2.42 -10.16
N ALA A 53 4.09 -2.47 -10.75
CA ALA A 53 4.70 -3.70 -11.23
C ALA A 53 5.02 -4.70 -10.11
N THR A 54 5.58 -4.21 -8.99
CA THR A 54 5.88 -5.06 -7.84
C THR A 54 4.62 -5.58 -7.15
N GLY A 55 3.51 -4.81 -7.16
CA GLY A 55 2.20 -5.26 -6.67
C GLY A 55 1.65 -6.42 -7.50
N VAL A 56 1.67 -6.28 -8.83
CA VAL A 56 1.27 -7.36 -9.76
C VAL A 56 2.13 -8.60 -9.56
N PHE A 57 3.45 -8.44 -9.43
CA PHE A 57 4.35 -9.56 -9.21
C PHE A 57 4.10 -10.26 -7.87
N SER A 58 3.79 -9.51 -6.81
CA SER A 58 3.45 -10.08 -5.50
C SER A 58 2.18 -10.94 -5.55
N LEU A 59 1.18 -10.49 -6.31
CA LEU A 59 -0.07 -11.23 -6.52
C LEU A 59 0.16 -12.52 -7.33
N LEU A 60 1.01 -12.45 -8.36
CA LEU A 60 1.41 -13.62 -9.14
C LEU A 60 2.11 -14.66 -8.25
N LEU A 61 3.04 -14.24 -7.40
CA LEU A 61 3.72 -15.16 -6.46
C LEU A 61 2.78 -15.78 -5.45
N MET A 62 1.80 -15.02 -4.95
CA MET A 62 0.81 -15.54 -4.03
C MET A 62 -0.05 -16.62 -4.70
N TYR A 63 -0.44 -16.40 -5.96
CA TYR A 63 -1.17 -17.39 -6.76
C TYR A 63 -0.33 -18.65 -7.02
N LEU A 64 0.94 -18.49 -7.38
CA LEU A 64 1.87 -19.61 -7.58
C LEU A 64 2.10 -20.40 -6.29
N ARG A 65 2.26 -19.72 -5.16
CA ARG A 65 2.39 -20.38 -3.85
C ARG A 65 1.17 -21.24 -3.51
N ASN A 66 -0.03 -20.77 -3.84
CA ASN A 66 -1.28 -21.47 -3.54
C ASN A 66 -1.57 -22.64 -4.48
N THR A 67 -0.84 -22.76 -5.60
CA THR A 67 -0.97 -23.85 -6.58
C THR A 67 0.13 -24.90 -6.44
N LEU A 68 1.27 -24.55 -5.81
CA LEU A 68 2.44 -25.41 -5.62
C LEU A 68 2.57 -25.78 -4.13
N ASP A 69 1.72 -26.68 -3.64
CA ASP A 69 1.66 -27.02 -2.21
C ASP A 69 2.88 -27.81 -1.67
N GLU A 70 3.69 -28.48 -2.50
CA GLU A 70 4.74 -29.41 -2.00
C GLU A 70 6.16 -29.27 -2.60
N CYS A 71 6.47 -28.20 -3.34
CA CYS A 71 7.79 -28.05 -3.97
C CYS A 71 8.76 -27.14 -3.16
N PRO A 72 10.09 -27.34 -3.26
CA PRO A 72 11.10 -26.37 -2.77
C PRO A 72 10.90 -24.96 -3.37
N LEU A 73 10.19 -24.89 -4.49
CA LEU A 73 9.73 -23.67 -5.14
C LEU A 73 8.80 -22.83 -4.25
N ALA A 74 7.97 -23.44 -3.40
CA ALA A 74 7.09 -22.71 -2.49
C ALA A 74 7.88 -21.92 -1.43
N ARG A 75 8.96 -22.52 -0.93
CA ARG A 75 9.89 -21.85 0.01
C ARG A 75 10.66 -20.72 -0.69
N PHE A 76 11.08 -20.93 -1.94
CA PHE A 76 11.67 -19.86 -2.75
C PHE A 76 10.69 -18.70 -2.99
N CYS A 77 9.43 -18.98 -3.33
CA CYS A 77 8.37 -17.98 -3.48
C CYS A 77 8.11 -17.20 -2.19
N ALA A 78 8.16 -17.86 -1.02
CA ALA A 78 8.00 -17.19 0.27
C ALA A 78 9.15 -16.22 0.59
N VAL A 79 10.40 -16.63 0.35
CA VAL A 79 11.58 -15.76 0.53
C VAL A 79 11.52 -14.58 -0.43
N PHE A 80 11.18 -14.81 -1.69
CA PHE A 80 11.07 -13.75 -2.69
C PHE A 80 9.92 -12.79 -2.36
N SER A 81 8.78 -13.30 -1.91
CA SER A 81 7.66 -12.48 -1.43
C SER A 81 8.06 -11.59 -0.25
N LEU A 82 8.87 -12.11 0.68
CA LEU A 82 9.41 -11.32 1.80
C LEU A 82 10.39 -10.24 1.32
N MET A 83 11.28 -10.57 0.38
CA MET A 83 12.19 -9.59 -0.24
C MET A 83 11.43 -8.46 -0.94
N LEU A 84 10.37 -8.78 -1.69
CA LEU A 84 9.51 -7.79 -2.32
C LEU A 84 8.80 -6.92 -1.28
N CYS A 85 8.34 -7.49 -0.18
CA CYS A 85 7.68 -6.74 0.89
C CYS A 85 8.64 -5.69 1.48
N VAL A 86 9.88 -6.08 1.80
CA VAL A 86 10.90 -5.15 2.30
C VAL A 86 11.21 -4.09 1.25
N PHE A 87 11.40 -4.48 -0.01
CA PHE A 87 11.62 -3.55 -1.11
C PHE A 87 10.49 -2.53 -1.25
N MET A 88 9.23 -2.98 -1.17
CA MET A 88 8.05 -2.13 -1.21
C MET A 88 8.04 -1.09 -0.10
N VAL A 89 8.38 -1.47 1.13
CA VAL A 89 8.46 -0.55 2.27
C VAL A 89 9.57 0.49 2.04
N CYS A 90 10.77 0.06 1.66
CA CYS A 90 11.88 0.97 1.36
C CYS A 90 11.54 1.91 0.20
N TRP A 91 10.89 1.40 -0.84
CA TRP A 91 10.50 2.16 -2.00
C TRP A 91 9.41 3.17 -1.68
N PHE A 92 8.42 2.80 -0.87
CA PHE A 92 7.39 3.71 -0.36
C PHE A 92 8.02 4.89 0.40
N ILE A 93 9.01 4.63 1.26
CA ILE A 93 9.76 5.68 1.97
C ILE A 93 10.51 6.57 0.97
N ALA A 94 11.20 6.00 -0.03
CA ALA A 94 11.86 6.81 -1.06
C ALA A 94 10.85 7.66 -1.86
N GLY A 95 9.66 7.13 -2.13
CA GLY A 95 8.54 7.84 -2.74
C GLY A 95 8.08 9.05 -1.96
N THR A 96 7.93 8.90 -0.64
CA THR A 96 7.59 10.04 0.22
C THR A 96 8.62 11.16 0.06
N TYR A 97 9.90 10.83 0.13
CA TYR A 97 10.98 11.79 -0.03
C TYR A 97 10.88 12.51 -1.39
N TRP A 98 10.64 11.77 -2.48
CA TRP A 98 10.47 12.37 -3.79
C TRP A 98 9.28 13.32 -3.84
N ILE A 99 8.11 12.90 -3.35
CA ILE A 99 6.90 13.74 -3.28
C ILE A 99 7.18 15.01 -2.48
N TYR A 100 7.76 14.89 -1.28
CA TYR A 100 8.03 16.05 -0.43
C TYR A 100 9.15 16.96 -0.95
N SER A 101 10.14 16.43 -1.68
CA SER A 101 11.22 17.25 -2.27
C SER A 101 10.72 18.29 -3.29
N ILE A 102 9.51 18.09 -3.80
CA ILE A 102 8.87 18.93 -4.83
C ILE A 102 7.92 19.95 -4.19
N TYR A 103 7.65 19.84 -2.89
CA TYR A 103 6.75 20.73 -2.17
C TYR A 103 7.51 21.99 -1.70
N PRO A 104 7.00 23.21 -1.97
CA PRO A 104 5.78 23.57 -2.69
C PRO A 104 5.97 23.54 -4.22
N PRO A 105 4.91 23.20 -5.00
CA PRO A 105 5.00 23.20 -6.45
C PRO A 105 5.33 24.61 -6.96
N ASN A 106 6.41 24.74 -7.73
CA ASN A 106 6.85 26.04 -8.24
C ASN A 106 5.74 26.68 -9.10
N ASN A 107 5.36 27.92 -8.79
CA ASN A 107 4.19 28.63 -9.32
C ASN A 107 4.43 29.26 -10.72
N ASP A 108 5.28 28.68 -11.54
CA ASP A 108 5.54 29.20 -12.89
C ASP A 108 4.39 28.81 -13.83
N SER A 109 3.34 29.63 -13.79
CA SER A 109 2.06 29.53 -14.49
C SER A 109 2.13 29.94 -15.97
N SER A 110 3.32 29.99 -16.58
CA SER A 110 3.55 30.58 -17.91
C SER A 110 4.15 29.61 -18.94
N ARG A 111 3.77 28.33 -18.90
CA ARG A 111 3.93 27.46 -20.08
C ARG A 111 2.84 26.39 -20.17
N THR A 112 2.20 26.35 -21.32
CA THR A 112 1.07 25.53 -21.79
C THR A 112 1.30 24.00 -21.71
N GLY A 113 1.51 23.46 -20.50
CA GLY A 113 1.73 22.01 -20.26
C GLY A 113 1.64 21.54 -18.80
N ASN A 114 1.26 22.41 -17.84
CA ASN A 114 1.36 22.15 -16.39
C ASN A 114 0.28 21.22 -15.78
N HIS A 115 -0.70 20.73 -16.55
CA HIS A 115 -1.78 19.88 -16.01
C HIS A 115 -1.29 18.46 -15.64
N CYS A 116 -0.25 17.98 -16.32
CA CYS A 116 0.32 16.65 -16.08
C CYS A 116 1.02 16.54 -14.72
N HIS A 117 1.84 17.54 -14.37
CA HIS A 117 2.57 17.55 -13.10
C HIS A 117 1.60 17.61 -11.92
N ARG A 118 0.59 18.48 -11.99
CA ARG A 118 -0.38 18.68 -10.90
C ARG A 118 -1.19 17.43 -10.61
N THR A 119 -1.73 16.75 -11.63
CA THR A 119 -2.58 15.55 -11.42
C THR A 119 -1.76 14.37 -10.90
N LEU A 120 -0.59 14.10 -11.48
CA LEU A 120 0.27 12.98 -11.08
C LEU A 120 0.85 13.20 -9.68
N TYR A 121 1.27 14.44 -9.36
CA TYR A 121 1.71 14.83 -8.03
C TYR A 121 0.57 14.70 -7.00
N LEU A 122 -0.63 15.25 -7.28
CA LEU A 122 -1.78 15.11 -6.38
C LEU A 122 -2.11 13.64 -6.14
N PHE A 123 -2.16 12.83 -7.20
CA PHE A 123 -2.45 11.41 -7.07
C PHE A 123 -1.41 10.71 -6.18
N ALA A 124 -0.11 10.90 -6.44
CA ALA A 124 0.96 10.30 -5.64
C ALA A 124 0.91 10.76 -4.18
N PHE A 125 0.67 12.07 -3.95
CA PHE A 125 0.55 12.66 -2.63
C PHE A 125 -0.64 12.10 -1.86
N TRP A 126 -1.84 12.10 -2.44
CA TRP A 126 -3.04 11.59 -1.78
C TRP A 126 -2.97 10.08 -1.56
N PHE A 127 -2.48 9.32 -2.55
CA PHE A 127 -2.25 7.89 -2.40
C PHE A 127 -1.34 7.59 -1.21
N ASN A 128 -0.19 8.27 -1.13
CA ASN A 128 0.76 8.12 -0.05
C ASN A 128 0.14 8.46 1.32
N ASN A 129 -0.57 9.59 1.42
CA ASN A 129 -1.21 10.01 2.66
C ASN A 129 -2.32 9.05 3.11
N ILE A 130 -3.13 8.53 2.19
CA ILE A 130 -4.16 7.52 2.49
C ILE A 130 -3.52 6.24 3.02
N CYS A 131 -2.43 5.77 2.40
CA CYS A 131 -1.69 4.60 2.89
C CYS A 131 -1.18 4.80 4.32
N PHE A 132 -0.57 5.95 4.63
CA PHE A 132 -0.14 6.27 6.00
C PHE A 132 -1.28 6.33 7.00
N LEU A 133 -2.41 6.94 6.62
CA LEU A 133 -3.58 7.04 7.46
C LEU A 133 -4.12 5.63 7.78
N CYS A 134 -4.23 4.75 6.79
CA CYS A 134 -4.66 3.37 6.98
C CYS A 134 -3.72 2.61 7.93
N VAL A 135 -2.40 2.69 7.74
CA VAL A 135 -1.41 2.03 8.62
C VAL A 135 -1.52 2.55 10.06
N SER A 136 -1.70 3.87 10.23
CA SER A 136 -1.82 4.49 11.55
C SER A 136 -3.08 4.04 12.30
N ILE A 137 -4.22 3.95 11.60
CA ILE A 137 -5.48 3.46 12.17
C ILE A 137 -5.36 2.00 12.59
N LEU A 138 -4.76 1.15 11.74
CA LEU A 138 -4.53 -0.26 12.05
C LEU A 138 -3.63 -0.41 13.28
N PHE A 139 -2.54 0.35 13.36
CA PHE A 139 -1.63 0.34 14.50
C PHE A 139 -2.34 0.78 15.79
N ALA A 140 -3.12 1.86 15.75
CA ALA A 140 -3.89 2.35 16.90
C ALA A 140 -4.92 1.32 17.38
N PHE A 141 -5.62 0.65 16.47
CA PHE A 141 -6.57 -0.42 16.80
C PHE A 141 -5.86 -1.64 17.43
N CYS A 142 -4.70 -2.04 16.89
CA CYS A 142 -3.87 -3.08 17.49
C CYS A 142 -3.43 -2.72 18.91
N LEU A 143 -2.95 -1.50 19.15
CA LEU A 143 -2.58 -1.06 20.50
C LEU A 143 -3.78 -1.03 21.45
N TYR A 144 -4.93 -0.52 21.00
CA TYR A 144 -6.15 -0.49 21.79
C TYR A 144 -6.59 -1.90 22.21
N THR A 145 -6.62 -2.85 21.28
CA THR A 145 -6.97 -4.24 21.58
C THR A 145 -5.96 -4.91 22.51
N ILE A 146 -4.66 -4.66 22.36
CA ILE A 146 -3.64 -5.18 23.28
C ILE A 146 -3.86 -4.63 24.69
N LEU A 147 -4.03 -3.31 24.83
CA LEU A 147 -4.26 -2.66 26.12
C LEU A 147 -5.56 -3.16 26.78
N TYR A 148 -6.65 -3.29 26.01
CA TYR A 148 -7.91 -3.83 26.51
C TYR A 148 -7.78 -5.28 27.00
N ASN A 149 -7.08 -6.14 26.25
CA ASN A 149 -6.85 -7.51 26.69
C ASN A 149 -5.92 -7.56 27.91
N CYS A 150 -4.89 -6.70 27.98
CA CYS A 150 -4.02 -6.59 29.15
C CYS A 150 -4.81 -6.16 30.40
N THR A 151 -5.70 -5.18 30.31
CA THR A 151 -6.53 -4.76 31.46
C THR A 151 -7.48 -5.86 31.90
N VAL A 152 -8.10 -6.58 30.95
CA VAL A 152 -8.97 -7.73 31.27
C VAL A 152 -8.19 -8.85 31.96
N VAL A 153 -7.00 -9.20 31.47
CA VAL A 153 -6.15 -10.23 32.07
C VAL A 153 -5.72 -9.85 33.49
N VAL A 154 -5.25 -8.61 33.70
CA VAL A 154 -4.88 -8.10 35.04
C VAL A 154 -6.08 -8.11 35.99
N CYS A 155 -7.26 -7.68 35.53
CA CYS A 155 -8.47 -7.71 36.35
C CYS A 155 -8.97 -9.13 36.67
N THR A 156 -8.63 -10.12 35.84
CA THR A 156 -9.02 -11.52 36.08
C THR A 156 -8.13 -12.16 37.14
N ASP A 157 -6.84 -11.85 37.12
CA ASP A 157 -5.84 -12.34 38.09
C ASP A 157 -6.17 -11.86 39.52
N ASP A 158 -6.52 -10.57 39.68
CA ASP A 158 -6.89 -9.98 40.98
C ASP A 158 -8.21 -10.56 41.53
N ARG A 159 -9.14 -10.98 40.65
CA ARG A 159 -10.39 -11.64 41.06
C ARG A 159 -10.18 -13.10 41.50
N THR A 160 -9.15 -13.78 41.00
CA THR A 160 -8.82 -15.16 41.40
C THR A 160 -7.94 -15.26 42.64
N ALA A 161 -7.40 -14.13 43.12
CA ALA A 161 -6.55 -14.05 44.31
C ALA A 161 -7.34 -13.88 45.64
N CYS A 162 -8.66 -13.73 45.60
CA CYS A 162 -9.57 -13.79 46.76
C CYS A 162 -10.31 -15.13 46.82
#